data_AF-A0A8C9Y484-F1
#
_entry.id   AF-A0A8C9Y484-F1
#
_cell.length_a   1.000
_cell.length_b   1.000
_cell.length_c   1.000
_cell.angle_alpha   90.00
_cell.angle_beta   90.00
_cell.angle_gamma   90.00
#
_symmetry.space_group_name_H-M   'P 1'
#
loop_
_entity.id
_entity.type
_entity.pdbx_description
1 polymer ?
#
loop_
_entity_poly.entity_id
_entity_poly.type
_entity_poly.pdbx_seq_one_letter_code
_entity_poly.pdbx_strand_id
1 'polypeptide(L)'
;NRGTPCEKGFKHFVDKHRIKLIEKVSNIPAILDELLRENVIQEDSYDKIRALPTSQEKMKELFSGPLEASGVQGKEMFYKILNKHESYLINDLETTEVPVIGEYN
;
A
#
# COMPACT_ATOMS: atom_id res chain seq x y z
N ASN A 1 14.45 16.10 -22.68
CA ASN A 1 13.88 14.74 -22.57
C ASN A 1 13.24 14.58 -21.21
N ARG A 2 11.97 14.15 -21.21
CA ARG A 2 10.93 14.45 -20.22
C ARG A 2 11.24 13.88 -18.82
N GLY A 3 11.64 14.73 -17.89
CA GLY A 3 11.47 14.50 -16.46
C GLY A 3 10.20 15.22 -16.04
N THR A 4 9.08 14.52 -16.02
CA THR A 4 7.80 15.06 -15.54
C THR A 4 7.96 15.51 -14.08
N PRO A 5 7.64 16.77 -13.75
CA PRO A 5 7.59 17.27 -12.38
C PRO A 5 6.19 17.02 -11.81
N CYS A 6 6.05 16.24 -10.73
CA CYS A 6 4.79 16.21 -9.97
C CYS A 6 4.96 15.60 -8.56
N GLU A 7 5.10 16.48 -7.56
CA GLU A 7 4.35 16.40 -6.30
C GLU A 7 4.72 15.31 -5.27
N LYS A 8 5.95 15.38 -4.73
CA LYS A 8 6.26 14.83 -3.40
C LYS A 8 5.68 15.73 -2.30
N GLY A 9 4.35 15.72 -2.14
CA GLY A 9 3.67 16.68 -1.26
C GLY A 9 2.52 16.14 -0.41
N PHE A 10 1.99 14.94 -0.68
CA PHE A 10 0.94 14.37 0.17
C PHE A 10 1.40 13.03 0.70
N LYS A 11 1.75 13.00 1.99
CA LYS A 11 1.85 11.76 2.77
C LYS A 11 0.47 11.12 2.72
N HIS A 12 0.26 10.19 1.79
CA HIS A 12 -1.00 9.47 1.73
C HIS A 12 -1.12 8.61 2.99
N PHE A 13 -2.34 8.35 3.43
CA PHE A 13 -2.65 7.45 4.55
C PHE A 13 -1.80 6.15 4.49
N VAL A 14 -1.66 5.59 3.30
CA VAL A 14 -0.83 4.41 3.03
C VAL A 14 0.66 4.59 3.37
N ASP A 15 1.26 5.75 3.08
CA ASP A 15 2.64 6.07 3.42
C ASP A 15 2.83 6.24 4.93
N LYS A 16 1.86 6.88 5.59
CA LYS A 16 1.88 7.11 7.05
C LYS A 16 1.69 5.81 7.83
N HIS A 17 0.84 4.92 7.33
CA HIS A 17 0.52 3.64 7.94
C HIS A 17 1.33 2.46 7.37
N ARG A 18 2.36 2.72 6.54
CA ARG A 18 3.10 1.65 5.86
C ARG A 18 3.60 0.56 6.81
N ILE A 19 4.08 0.94 8.00
CA ILE A 19 4.65 -0.03 8.96
C ILE A 19 3.54 -0.91 9.53
N LYS A 20 2.42 -0.31 9.93
CA LYS A 20 1.27 -1.08 10.42
C LYS A 20 0.69 -1.98 9.33
N LEU A 21 0.62 -1.50 8.09
CA LEU A 21 0.22 -2.30 6.95
C LEU A 21 1.19 -3.45 6.71
N ILE A 22 2.49 -3.21 6.76
CA ILE A 22 3.53 -4.23 6.63
C ILE A 22 3.43 -5.31 7.72
N GLU A 23 3.14 -4.93 8.96
CA GLU A 23 3.10 -5.86 10.08
C GLU A 23 1.77 -6.62 10.20
N LYS A 24 0.65 -5.96 9.89
CA LYS A 24 -0.68 -6.54 10.05
C LYS A 24 -1.14 -7.28 8.80
N VAL A 25 -0.78 -6.79 7.60
CA VAL A 25 -1.09 -7.48 6.36
C VAL A 25 -0.24 -8.74 6.27
N SER A 26 -0.87 -9.86 6.59
CA SER A 26 -0.27 -11.18 6.41
C SER A 26 -0.41 -11.67 4.97
N ASN A 27 -1.38 -11.11 4.22
CA ASN A 27 -1.76 -11.54 2.87
C ASN A 27 -1.09 -10.73 1.74
N ILE A 28 0.18 -10.37 1.90
CA ILE A 28 0.97 -9.68 0.86
C ILE A 28 0.91 -10.36 -0.52
N PRO A 29 1.07 -11.70 -0.65
CA PRO A 29 1.02 -12.33 -1.98
C PRO A 29 -0.34 -12.18 -2.66
N ALA A 30 -1.45 -12.15 -1.91
CA ALA A 30 -2.79 -11.94 -2.48
C ALA A 30 -2.95 -10.50 -3.01
N ILE A 31 -2.43 -9.52 -2.26
CA ILE A 31 -2.43 -8.12 -2.71
C ILE A 31 -1.53 -7.96 -3.95
N LEU A 32 -0.37 -8.60 -3.99
CA LEU A 32 0.51 -8.58 -5.17
C LEU A 32 -0.16 -9.18 -6.41
N ASP A 33 -0.87 -10.30 -6.25
CA ASP A 33 -1.56 -10.97 -7.37
C ASP A 33 -2.67 -10.09 -7.94
N GLU A 34 -3.49 -9.46 -7.09
CA GLU A 34 -4.51 -8.52 -7.58
C GLU A 34 -3.88 -7.29 -8.24
N LEU A 35 -2.80 -6.75 -7.70
CA LEU A 35 -2.11 -5.61 -8.31
C LEU A 35 -1.52 -5.93 -9.68
N LEU A 36 -0.99 -7.15 -9.85
CA LEU A 36 -0.50 -7.63 -11.14
C LEU A 36 -1.66 -7.83 -12.12
N ARG A 37 -2.77 -8.43 -11.66
CA ARG A 37 -3.98 -8.63 -12.47
C ARG A 37 -4.54 -7.31 -12.98
N GLU A 38 -4.58 -6.30 -12.12
CA GLU A 38 -5.07 -4.97 -12.44
C GLU A 38 -4.05 -4.13 -13.24
N ASN A 39 -2.92 -4.72 -13.63
CA ASN A 39 -1.84 -4.08 -14.40
C ASN A 39 -1.28 -2.82 -13.72
N VAL A 40 -1.40 -2.74 -12.39
CA VAL A 40 -0.82 -1.64 -11.59
C VAL A 40 0.69 -1.82 -11.49
N ILE A 41 1.15 -3.06 -11.50
CA ILE A 41 2.57 -3.44 -11.42
C ILE A 41 2.94 -4.31 -12.61
N GLN A 42 4.19 -4.22 -13.06
CA GLN A 42 4.72 -5.08 -14.13
C GLN A 42 5.20 -6.42 -13.56
N GLU A 43 5.21 -7.46 -14.39
CA GLU A 43 5.78 -8.76 -14.02
C GLU A 43 7.22 -8.64 -13.51
N ASP A 44 8.05 -7.79 -14.12
CA ASP A 44 9.42 -7.52 -13.65
C ASP A 44 9.47 -7.01 -12.21
N SER A 45 8.53 -6.13 -11.82
CA SER A 45 8.42 -5.64 -10.45
C SER A 45 7.85 -6.71 -9.53
N TYR A 46 6.84 -7.45 -9.99
CA TYR A 46 6.25 -8.55 -9.25
C TYR A 46 7.30 -9.60 -8.88
N ASP A 47 8.14 -10.02 -9.82
CA ASP A 47 9.15 -11.06 -9.59
C ASP A 47 10.24 -10.58 -8.62
N LYS A 48 10.72 -9.33 -8.79
CA LYS A 48 11.65 -8.69 -7.85
C LYS A 48 11.10 -8.65 -6.43
N ILE A 49 9.86 -8.22 -6.30
CA ILE A 49 9.20 -8.12 -5.00
C ILE A 49 9.01 -9.53 -4.43
N ARG A 50 8.49 -10.48 -5.22
CA ARG A 50 8.27 -11.86 -4.79
C ARG A 50 9.56 -12.56 -4.35
N ALA A 51 10.69 -12.24 -4.99
CA ALA A 51 12.01 -12.77 -4.68
C ALA A 51 12.58 -12.26 -3.35
N LEU A 52 11.99 -11.22 -2.74
CA LEU A 52 12.46 -10.73 -1.44
C LEU A 52 12.23 -11.77 -0.33
N PRO A 53 13.13 -11.85 0.67
CA PRO A 53 13.07 -12.87 1.70
C PRO A 53 12.00 -12.57 2.76
N THR A 54 11.73 -11.29 3.04
CA THR A 54 10.81 -10.88 4.10
C THR A 54 9.56 -10.20 3.54
N SER A 55 8.40 -10.51 4.12
CA SER A 55 7.12 -9.84 3.82
C SER A 55 7.23 -8.31 3.93
N GLN A 56 8.04 -7.84 4.87
CA GLN A 56 8.22 -6.40 5.13
C GLN A 56 8.95 -5.69 3.99
N GLU A 57 10.02 -6.29 3.47
CA GLU A 57 10.71 -5.75 2.30
C GLU A 57 9.82 -5.81 1.07
N LYS A 58 9.00 -6.87 0.92
CA LYS A 58 8.05 -6.98 -0.20
C LYS A 58 7.14 -5.78 -0.31
N MET A 59 6.46 -5.45 0.81
CA MET A 59 5.57 -4.30 0.82
C MET A 59 6.34 -3.00 0.57
N LYS A 60 7.53 -2.86 1.17
CA LYS A 60 8.32 -1.63 1.07
C LYS A 60 8.75 -1.36 -0.37
N GLU A 61 9.24 -2.38 -1.08
CA GLU A 61 9.61 -2.27 -2.50
C GLU A 61 8.38 -2.06 -3.39
N LEU A 62 7.25 -2.70 -3.07
CA LEU A 62 6.00 -2.44 -3.77
C LEU A 62 5.60 -0.96 -3.69
N PHE A 63 5.73 -0.34 -2.51
CA PHE A 63 5.45 1.08 -2.29
C PHE A 63 6.39 2.02 -3.08
N SER A 64 7.71 1.77 -3.06
CA SER A 64 8.68 2.66 -3.73
C SER A 64 8.87 2.39 -5.23
N GLY A 65 8.55 1.19 -5.70
CA GLY A 65 8.71 0.82 -7.10
C GLY A 65 7.41 1.06 -7.87
N PRO A 66 6.55 0.03 -8.00
CA PRO A 66 5.36 0.11 -8.83
C PRO A 66 4.36 1.19 -8.41
N LEU A 67 4.11 1.35 -7.11
CA LEU A 67 3.15 2.35 -6.58
C LEU A 67 3.60 3.79 -6.83
N GLU A 68 4.91 4.05 -6.73
CA GLU A 68 5.46 5.35 -7.07
C GLU A 68 5.41 5.61 -8.59
N ALA A 69 5.66 4.57 -9.40
CA ALA A 69 5.61 4.65 -10.86
C ALA A 69 4.18 4.83 -11.43
N SER A 70 3.19 4.20 -10.80
CA SER A 70 1.78 4.28 -11.19
C SER A 70 1.04 5.50 -10.60
N GLY A 71 1.69 6.24 -9.70
CA GLY A 71 1.20 7.51 -9.18
C GLY A 71 -0.11 7.37 -8.39
N VAL A 72 -1.05 8.31 -8.59
CA VAL A 72 -2.32 8.34 -7.84
C VAL A 72 -3.18 7.11 -8.11
N GLN A 73 -3.23 6.63 -9.36
CA GLN A 73 -4.05 5.48 -9.74
C GLN A 73 -3.59 4.20 -9.06
N GLY A 74 -2.27 3.99 -8.95
CA GLY A 74 -1.73 2.83 -8.24
C GLY A 74 -2.08 2.85 -6.76
N LYS A 75 -2.03 4.03 -6.13
CA LYS A 75 -2.37 4.19 -4.70
C LYS A 75 -3.86 3.95 -4.44
N GLU A 76 -4.75 4.46 -5.30
CA GLU A 76 -6.19 4.19 -5.19
C GLU A 76 -6.50 2.71 -5.37
N MET A 77 -5.87 2.05 -6.34
CA MET A 77 -6.13 0.65 -6.60
C MET A 77 -5.59 -0.25 -5.49
N PHE A 78 -4.39 0.06 -5.00
CA PHE A 78 -3.84 -0.58 -3.82
C PHE A 78 -4.76 -0.44 -2.60
N TYR A 79 -5.29 0.76 -2.35
CA TYR A 79 -6.24 0.98 -1.26
C TYR A 79 -7.51 0.14 -1.44
N LYS A 80 -8.06 0.04 -2.66
CA LYS A 80 -9.23 -0.82 -2.93
C LYS A 80 -8.96 -2.29 -2.64
N ILE A 81 -7.83 -2.82 -3.09
CA ILE A 81 -7.43 -4.22 -2.88
C ILE A 81 -7.22 -4.47 -1.39
N LEU A 82 -6.51 -3.55 -0.73
CA LEU A 82 -6.25 -3.62 0.70
C LEU A 82 -7.54 -3.54 1.53
N ASN A 83 -8.49 -2.69 1.14
CA ASN A 83 -9.81 -2.64 1.75
C ASN A 83 -10.61 -3.94 1.48
N LYS A 84 -10.48 -4.55 0.29
CA LYS A 84 -11.17 -5.80 -0.02
C LYS A 84 -10.65 -6.99 0.80
N HIS A 85 -9.34 -7.06 1.01
CA HIS A 85 -8.71 -8.13 1.78
C HIS A 85 -8.73 -7.87 3.29
N GLU A 86 -8.49 -6.62 3.69
CA GLU A 86 -8.25 -6.22 5.08
C GLU A 86 -9.01 -4.92 5.40
N SER A 87 -10.30 -4.84 5.04
CA SER A 87 -11.19 -3.71 5.37
C SER A 87 -11.14 -3.33 6.85
N TYR A 88 -11.10 -4.33 7.72
CA TYR A 88 -10.95 -4.15 9.16
C TYR A 88 -9.66 -3.44 9.52
N LEU A 89 -8.56 -3.74 8.84
CA LEU A 89 -7.27 -3.11 9.08
C LEU A 89 -7.28 -1.65 8.60
N ILE A 90 -7.82 -1.39 7.41
CA ILE A 90 -7.99 -0.02 6.91
C ILE A 90 -8.84 0.80 7.87
N ASN A 91 -9.98 0.27 8.31
CA ASN A 91 -10.87 0.93 9.24
C ASN A 91 -10.21 1.15 10.61
N ASP A 92 -9.46 0.18 11.14
CA ASP A 92 -8.68 0.31 12.38
C ASP A 92 -7.60 1.40 12.27
N LEU A 93 -6.96 1.50 11.09
CA LEU A 93 -5.94 2.51 10.81
C LEU A 93 -6.55 3.91 10.63
N GLU A 94 -7.72 4.04 10.00
CA GLU A 94 -8.47 5.31 9.85
C GLU A 94 -9.04 5.78 11.19
N THR A 95 -9.61 4.86 11.97
CA THR A 95 -10.18 5.16 13.30
C THR A 95 -9.11 5.49 14.34
N THR A 96 -7.89 4.96 14.21
CA THR A 96 -6.74 5.31 15.07
C THR A 96 -6.29 6.78 14.90
N GLU A 97 -6.69 7.49 13.85
CA GLU A 97 -6.40 8.92 13.68
C GLU A 97 -7.39 9.83 14.44
N VAL A 98 -8.45 9.27 15.02
CA VAL A 98 -9.35 10.01 15.91
C VAL A 98 -8.71 10.06 17.29
N PRO A 99 -8.48 11.25 17.89
CA PRO A 99 -8.10 11.31 19.29
C PRO A 99 -9.18 10.58 20.07
N VAL A 100 -8.74 9.64 20.91
CA VAL A 100 -9.56 9.03 21.95
C VAL A 100 -10.10 10.15 22.84
N ILE A 101 -11.22 10.74 22.46
CA ILE A 101 -12.24 11.12 23.42
C ILE A 101 -13.20 9.94 23.46
N GLY A 102 -12.74 8.88 24.11
CA GLY A 102 -13.67 7.94 24.71
C GLY A 102 -14.52 8.73 25.68
N GLU A 103 -15.69 9.16 25.23
CA GLU A 103 -16.83 9.28 26.12
C GLU A 103 -17.15 7.87 26.59
N TYR A 104 -16.48 7.46 27.65
CA TYR A 104 -17.00 6.48 28.57
C TYR A 104 -18.34 7.03 29.08
N ASN A 105 -19.44 6.42 28.63
CA ASN A 105 -20.69 6.37 29.37
C ASN A 105 -20.83 4.98 29.97
#